data_AF-A0A7W7Q603-F1
#
_entry.id   AF-A0A7W7Q603-F1
#
_cell.length_a   1.000
_cell.length_b   1.000
_cell.length_c   1.000
_cell.angle_alpha   90.00
_cell.angle_beta   90.00
_cell.angle_gamma   90.00
#
_symmetry.space_group_name_H-M   'P 1'
#
loop_
_entity.id
_entity.type
_entity.pdbx_description
1 polymer ?
#
loop_
_entity_poly.entity_id
_entity_poly.type
_entity_poly.pdbx_seq_one_letter_code
_entity_poly.pdbx_strand_id
1 'polypeptide(L)'
;MSQSGIGNGPAYAAVREFIAELVAAKRAEPTDDLLSGLTAGDLSDEELVDIGFVLLGAGLDTTANMPALGAFALLSHPGQLAALRADPGIADHAVEELLRYLSIIPFTVRTALAMDANDDEDLELNRTLPDREFDAPATRSST
;
A
#
# COMPACT_ATOMS: atom_id res chain seq x y z
N MET A 1 -27.54 2.33 24.57
CA MET A 1 -27.38 2.10 23.12
C MET A 1 -25.90 1.87 22.88
N SER A 2 -25.50 0.60 22.85
CA SER A 2 -24.10 0.19 22.64
C SER A 2 -23.81 0.25 21.15
N GLN A 3 -22.81 1.03 20.74
CA GLN A 3 -22.27 0.95 19.39
C GLN A 3 -21.64 -0.45 19.24
N SER A 4 -22.29 -1.31 18.47
CA SER A 4 -21.70 -2.56 18.01
C SER A 4 -20.54 -2.20 17.08
N GLY A 5 -19.34 -2.17 17.64
CA GLY A 5 -18.11 -2.06 16.86
C GLY A 5 -18.12 -3.14 15.79
N ILE A 6 -17.71 -2.77 14.57
CA ILE A 6 -17.43 -3.74 13.51
C ILE A 6 -16.31 -4.62 14.07
N GLY A 7 -16.70 -5.77 14.61
CA GLY A 7 -15.78 -6.73 15.18
C GLY A 7 -14.87 -7.20 14.07
N ASN A 8 -13.56 -7.00 14.24
CA ASN A 8 -12.60 -7.51 13.28
C ASN A 8 -12.81 -9.02 13.10
N GLY A 9 -12.82 -9.48 11.84
CA GLY A 9 -13.11 -10.88 11.52
C GLY A 9 -12.04 -11.85 12.06
N PRO A 10 -12.31 -13.16 12.05
CA PRO A 10 -11.42 -14.18 12.63
C PRO A 10 -10.01 -14.17 12.01
N ALA A 11 -9.88 -13.82 10.73
CA ALA A 11 -8.58 -13.70 10.07
C ALA A 11 -7.73 -12.57 10.67
N TYR A 12 -8.34 -11.42 10.98
CA TYR A 12 -7.64 -10.30 11.60
C TYR A 12 -7.13 -10.67 12.99
N ALA A 13 -7.98 -11.34 13.79
CA ALA A 13 -7.61 -11.79 15.13
C ALA A 13 -6.43 -12.78 15.08
N ALA A 14 -6.47 -13.76 14.17
CA ALA A 14 -5.41 -14.75 14.02
C ALA A 14 -4.06 -14.12 13.63
N VAL A 15 -4.06 -13.14 12.71
CA VAL A 15 -2.82 -12.45 12.31
C VAL A 15 -2.24 -11.64 13.48
N ARG A 16 -3.09 -10.97 14.27
CA ARG A 16 -2.62 -10.24 15.45
C ARG A 16 -2.05 -11.16 16.52
N GLU A 17 -2.69 -12.30 16.77
CA GLU A 17 -2.21 -13.30 17.72
C GLU A 17 -0.83 -13.82 17.31
N PHE A 18 -0.66 -14.18 16.03
CA PHE A 18 0.64 -14.56 15.48
C PHE A 18 1.72 -13.48 15.68
N ILE A 19 1.39 -12.21 15.43
CA ILE A 19 2.34 -11.12 15.63
C ILE A 19 2.65 -10.92 17.11
N ALA A 20 1.68 -11.09 18.01
CA ALA A 20 1.91 -11.00 19.45
C ALA A 20 2.89 -12.08 19.95
N GLU A 21 2.72 -13.31 19.48
CA GLU A 21 3.67 -14.39 19.76
C GLU A 21 5.07 -14.07 19.22
N LEU A 22 5.14 -13.51 18.00
CA LEU A 22 6.40 -13.09 17.40
C LEU A 22 7.08 -11.97 18.19
N VAL A 23 6.33 -10.95 18.63
CA VAL A 23 6.85 -9.85 19.47
C VAL A 23 7.41 -10.39 20.78
N ALA A 24 6.68 -11.27 21.46
CA ALA A 24 7.15 -11.91 22.69
C ALA A 24 8.46 -12.68 22.47
N ALA A 25 8.56 -13.43 21.37
CA ALA A 25 9.78 -14.14 20.99
C ALA A 25 10.94 -13.18 20.71
N LYS A 26 10.72 -12.11 19.92
CA LYS A 26 11.76 -11.10 19.61
C LYS A 26 12.21 -10.30 20.83
N ARG A 27 11.37 -10.14 21.85
CA ARG A 27 11.78 -9.54 23.12
C ARG A 27 12.64 -10.48 23.96
N ALA A 28 12.26 -11.75 24.03
CA ALA A 28 13.00 -12.74 24.81
C ALA A 28 14.37 -13.04 24.17
N GLU A 29 14.42 -13.13 22.84
CA GLU A 29 15.63 -13.41 22.08
C GLU A 29 15.67 -12.56 20.79
N PRO A 30 16.20 -11.32 20.87
CA PRO A 30 16.32 -10.44 19.72
C PRO A 30 17.24 -11.01 18.65
N THR A 31 16.89 -10.80 17.38
CA THR A 31 17.71 -11.15 16.21
C THR A 31 18.02 -9.92 15.36
N ASP A 32 18.78 -10.08 14.28
CA ASP A 32 19.11 -8.98 13.35
C ASP A 32 17.97 -8.73 12.34
N ASP A 33 16.85 -8.21 12.84
CA ASP A 33 15.70 -7.80 12.02
C ASP A 33 14.98 -6.56 12.55
N LEU A 34 14.13 -5.97 11.68
CA LEU A 34 13.39 -4.74 11.98
C LEU A 34 12.55 -4.84 13.26
N LEU A 35 11.84 -5.94 13.46
CA LEU A 35 10.93 -6.07 14.61
C LEU A 35 11.72 -6.18 15.92
N SER A 36 12.84 -6.91 15.91
CA SER A 36 13.80 -6.97 17.01
C SER A 36 14.45 -5.60 17.28
N GLY A 37 14.76 -4.83 16.24
CA GLY A 37 15.25 -3.46 16.37
C GLY A 37 14.24 -2.55 17.08
N LEU A 38 12.94 -2.73 16.80
CA LEU A 38 11.87 -1.95 17.43
C LEU A 38 11.64 -2.32 18.90
N THR A 39 11.93 -3.56 19.32
CA THR A 39 11.74 -3.98 20.72
C THR A 39 12.69 -3.29 21.70
N ALA A 40 13.81 -2.75 21.21
CA ALA A 40 14.78 -1.98 22.00
C ALA A 40 14.28 -0.56 22.36
N GLY A 41 13.20 -0.09 21.73
CA GLY A 41 12.56 1.19 22.05
C GLY A 41 11.59 1.11 23.23
N ASP A 42 11.07 2.27 23.62
CA ASP A 42 10.03 2.40 24.65
C ASP A 42 8.62 2.22 24.04
N LEU A 43 8.40 1.05 23.45
CA LEU A 43 7.11 0.65 22.88
C LEU A 43 6.51 -0.45 23.74
N SER A 44 5.20 -0.40 23.94
CA SER A 44 4.45 -1.50 24.52
C SER A 44 4.32 -2.68 23.55
N ASP A 45 3.95 -3.85 24.05
CA ASP A 45 3.71 -5.03 23.20
C ASP A 45 2.55 -4.79 22.24
N GLU A 46 1.51 -4.06 22.67
CA GLU A 46 0.37 -3.70 21.82
C GLU A 46 0.78 -2.80 20.65
N GLU A 47 1.60 -1.77 20.91
CA GLU A 47 2.13 -0.89 19.86
C GLU A 47 3.04 -1.64 18.88
N LEU A 48 3.86 -2.57 19.38
CA LEU A 48 4.68 -3.43 18.52
C LEU A 48 3.82 -4.37 17.65
N VAL A 49 2.73 -4.90 18.19
CA VAL A 49 1.77 -5.70 17.41
C VAL A 49 1.11 -4.84 16.33
N ASP A 50 0.71 -3.62 16.64
CA ASP A 50 0.11 -2.69 15.67
C ASP A 50 1.09 -2.34 14.55
N ILE A 51 2.33 -2.00 14.89
CA ILE A 51 3.38 -1.73 13.90
C ILE A 51 3.67 -2.98 13.06
N GLY A 52 3.82 -4.15 13.70
CA GLY A 52 4.04 -5.42 13.00
C GLY A 52 2.91 -5.75 12.03
N PHE A 53 1.67 -5.47 12.41
CA PHE A 53 0.49 -5.68 11.57
C PHE A 53 0.52 -4.77 10.34
N VAL A 54 0.84 -3.49 10.53
CA VAL A 54 0.99 -2.52 9.42
C VAL A 54 2.14 -2.93 8.49
N LEU A 55 3.30 -3.31 9.04
CA LEU A 55 4.46 -3.73 8.25
C LEU A 55 4.15 -4.98 7.42
N LEU A 56 3.49 -5.97 8.01
CA LEU A 56 3.09 -7.19 7.32
C LEU A 56 2.13 -6.89 6.16
N GLY A 57 1.08 -6.09 6.42
CA GLY A 57 0.10 -5.73 5.40
C GLY A 57 0.70 -4.88 4.28
N ALA A 58 1.50 -3.87 4.64
CA ALA A 58 2.15 -2.99 3.67
C ALA A 58 3.12 -3.75 2.76
N GLY A 59 3.96 -4.63 3.32
CA GLY A 59 4.95 -5.37 2.54
C GLY A 59 4.35 -6.49 1.69
N LEU A 60 3.34 -7.20 2.21
CA LEU A 60 2.79 -8.38 1.55
C LEU A 60 1.97 -8.03 0.31
N ASP A 61 1.05 -7.08 0.40
CA ASP A 61 0.08 -6.86 -0.68
C ASP A 61 0.59 -5.83 -1.71
N THR A 62 1.29 -4.78 -1.27
CA THR A 62 1.74 -3.74 -2.23
C THR A 62 3.00 -4.16 -2.97
N THR A 63 4.04 -4.55 -2.23
CA THR A 63 5.37 -4.79 -2.81
C THR A 63 5.43 -6.14 -3.52
N ALA A 64 4.74 -7.18 -3.03
CA ALA A 64 4.74 -8.47 -3.72
C ALA A 64 3.91 -8.45 -5.01
N ASN A 65 2.82 -7.67 -5.06
CA ASN A 65 2.00 -7.58 -6.26
C ASN A 65 2.63 -6.69 -7.34
N MET A 66 3.48 -5.73 -6.96
CA MET A 66 4.09 -4.79 -7.91
C MET A 66 4.88 -5.46 -9.05
N PRO A 67 5.77 -6.44 -8.80
CA PRO A 67 6.48 -7.12 -9.88
C PRO A 67 5.54 -7.82 -10.87
N ALA A 68 4.47 -8.46 -10.38
CA ALA A 68 3.50 -9.14 -11.23
C ALA A 68 2.72 -8.14 -12.11
N LEU A 69 2.24 -7.04 -11.51
CA LEU A 69 1.55 -5.97 -12.23
C LEU A 69 2.48 -5.24 -13.21
N GLY A 70 3.72 -4.98 -12.82
CA GLY A 70 4.74 -4.36 -13.68
C GLY A 70 5.11 -5.24 -14.87
N ALA A 71 5.29 -6.54 -14.65
CA ALA A 71 5.51 -7.51 -15.72
C ALA A 71 4.31 -7.57 -16.68
N PHE A 72 3.09 -7.61 -16.15
CA PHE A 72 1.88 -7.54 -16.95
C PHE A 72 1.84 -6.25 -17.80
N ALA A 73 2.06 -5.08 -17.18
CA ALA A 73 2.05 -3.79 -17.87
C ALA A 73 3.08 -3.73 -19.01
N LEU A 74 4.31 -4.21 -18.78
CA LEU A 74 5.36 -4.26 -19.81
C LEU A 74 5.03 -5.24 -20.95
N LEU A 75 4.45 -6.40 -20.63
CA LEU A 75 4.01 -7.38 -21.64
C LEU A 75 2.83 -6.87 -22.47
N SER A 76 1.94 -6.07 -21.87
CA SER A 76 0.86 -5.38 -22.58
C SER A 76 1.36 -4.22 -23.45
N HIS A 77 2.58 -3.71 -23.21
CA HIS A 77 3.21 -2.61 -23.95
C HIS A 77 4.58 -3.02 -24.52
N PRO A 78 4.63 -3.89 -25.55
CA PRO A 78 5.87 -4.50 -26.03
C PRO A 78 6.92 -3.51 -26.51
N GLY A 79 6.53 -2.30 -26.95
CA GLY A 79 7.47 -1.24 -27.30
C GLY A 79 8.26 -0.71 -26.09
N GLN A 80 7.62 -0.57 -24.93
CA GLN A 80 8.27 -0.18 -23.68
C GLN A 80 9.17 -1.30 -23.16
N LEU A 81 8.71 -2.55 -23.24
CA LEU A 81 9.54 -3.71 -22.91
C LEU A 81 10.78 -3.82 -23.82
N ALA A 82 10.63 -3.55 -25.12
CA ALA A 82 11.76 -3.53 -26.05
C ALA A 82 12.76 -2.42 -25.72
N ALA A 83 12.29 -1.21 -25.39
CA ALA A 83 13.15 -0.10 -24.97
C ALA A 83 13.96 -0.45 -23.71
N LEU A 84 13.30 -0.99 -22.67
CA LEU A 84 13.97 -1.42 -21.43
C LEU A 84 14.98 -2.55 -21.64
N ARG A 85 14.71 -3.48 -22.58
CA ARG A 85 15.66 -4.54 -22.95
C ARG A 85 16.86 -4.03 -23.74
N ALA A 86 16.65 -3.03 -24.58
CA ALA A 86 17.71 -2.43 -25.39
C ALA A 86 18.67 -1.58 -24.56
N ASP A 87 18.15 -0.90 -23.53
CA ASP A 87 18.93 -0.11 -22.59
C ASP A 87 18.49 -0.36 -21.13
N PRO A 88 19.12 -1.30 -20.42
CA PRO A 88 18.86 -1.54 -19.00
C PRO A 88 19.16 -0.33 -18.10
N GLY A 89 19.91 0.67 -18.59
CA GLY A 89 20.21 1.90 -17.85
C GLY A 89 18.97 2.75 -17.54
N ILE A 90 17.83 2.51 -18.21
CA ILE A 90 16.57 3.22 -17.96
C ILE A 90 15.69 2.55 -16.89
N ALA A 91 16.16 1.49 -16.24
CA ALA A 91 15.35 0.70 -15.30
C ALA A 91 14.72 1.54 -14.18
N ASP A 92 15.46 2.48 -13.59
CA ASP A 92 14.94 3.35 -12.53
C ASP A 92 13.78 4.22 -13.02
N HIS A 93 13.89 4.78 -14.23
CA HIS A 93 12.80 5.53 -14.85
C HIS A 93 11.58 4.66 -15.18
N ALA A 94 11.81 3.41 -15.61
CA ALA A 94 10.74 2.46 -15.86
C ALA A 94 10.00 2.10 -14.57
N VAL A 95 10.71 1.95 -13.45
CA VAL A 95 10.11 1.70 -12.13
C VAL A 95 9.23 2.88 -11.70
N GLU A 96 9.71 4.11 -11.81
CA GLU A 96 8.93 5.31 -11.49
C GLU A 96 7.64 5.40 -12.33
N GLU A 97 7.73 5.10 -13.63
CA GLU A 97 6.58 5.12 -14.51
C GLU A 97 5.58 3.99 -14.19
N LEU A 98 6.07 2.80 -13.82
CA LEU A 98 5.22 1.72 -13.35
C LEU A 98 4.52 2.07 -12.04
N LEU A 99 5.20 2.74 -11.09
CA LEU A 99 4.60 3.24 -9.84
C LEU A 99 3.52 4.29 -10.11
N ARG A 100 3.74 5.17 -11.10
CA ARG A 100 2.75 6.16 -11.53
C ARG A 100 1.54 5.52 -12.23
N TYR A 101 1.78 4.52 -13.07
CA TYR A 101 0.75 3.87 -13.87
C TYR A 101 -0.10 2.87 -13.06
N LEU A 102 0.54 2.12 -12.14
CA LEU A 102 -0.08 1.09 -11.31
C LEU A 102 -0.29 1.64 -9.90
N SER A 103 -1.33 2.43 -9.70
CA SER A 103 -1.69 2.92 -8.37
C SER A 103 -2.29 1.79 -7.51
N ILE A 104 -1.47 1.16 -6.65
CA ILE A 104 -1.93 0.05 -5.78
C ILE A 104 -2.81 0.54 -4.62
N ILE A 105 -2.56 1.74 -4.10
CA ILE A 105 -3.35 2.34 -3.03
C ILE A 105 -4.08 3.56 -3.59
N PRO A 106 -5.27 3.38 -4.19
CA PRO A 106 -5.96 4.46 -4.91
C PRO A 106 -6.46 5.59 -4.01
N PHE A 107 -6.62 5.33 -2.70
CA PHE A 107 -6.99 6.35 -1.72
C PHE A 107 -6.52 5.97 -0.33
N THR A 108 -6.41 6.98 0.54
CA THR A 108 -6.24 6.79 1.97
C THR A 108 -7.29 7.61 2.70
N VAL A 109 -7.77 7.12 3.85
CA VAL A 109 -8.81 7.82 4.61
C VAL A 109 -8.17 8.90 5.49
N ARG A 110 -8.84 10.04 5.59
CA ARG A 110 -8.50 11.13 6.51
C ARG A 110 -9.77 11.60 7.22
N THR A 111 -9.61 12.13 8.43
CA THR A 111 -10.71 12.69 9.22
C THR A 111 -10.38 14.15 9.54
N ALA A 112 -11.33 15.06 9.28
CA ALA A 112 -11.18 16.47 9.61
C ALA A 112 -11.19 16.67 11.12
N LEU A 113 -10.23 17.44 11.65
CA LEU A 113 -10.15 17.77 13.08
C LEU A 113 -10.95 19.03 13.45
N ALA A 114 -11.31 19.85 12.45
CA ALA A 114 -12.19 21.00 12.56
C ALA A 114 -12.87 21.25 11.18
N MET A 115 -14.05 21.85 11.18
CA MET A 115 -14.67 22.35 9.94
C MET A 115 -14.00 23.66 9.54
N ASP A 116 -13.53 23.76 8.30
CA ASP A 116 -13.21 25.06 7.71
C ASP A 116 -14.52 25.71 7.25
N ALA A 117 -14.77 26.94 7.68
CA ALA A 117 -15.97 27.70 7.29
C ALA A 117 -15.95 28.15 5.83
N ASN A 118 -14.84 27.93 5.12
CA ASN A 118 -14.71 28.20 3.68
C ASN A 118 -14.82 26.96 2.78
N ASP A 119 -14.86 25.75 3.36
CA ASP A 119 -15.05 24.51 2.60
C ASP A 119 -16.54 24.16 2.58
N ASP A 120 -17.25 24.71 1.60
CA ASP A 120 -18.68 24.45 1.32
C ASP A 120 -18.89 23.14 0.53
N GLU A 121 -17.90 22.23 0.54
CA GLU A 121 -18.06 20.89 -0.02
C GLU A 121 -18.51 19.94 1.09
N ASP A 122 -19.80 19.57 1.05
CA ASP A 122 -20.31 18.39 1.77
C ASP A 122 -19.48 17.17 1.35
N LEU A 123 -18.52 16.78 2.21
CA LEU A 123 -17.69 15.60 2.02
C LEU A 123 -18.54 14.34 2.17
N GLU A 124 -19.30 13.99 1.13
CA GLU A 124 -19.96 12.70 1.02
C GLU A 124 -18.90 11.60 0.93
N LEU A 125 -18.62 10.97 2.09
CA LEU A 125 -17.80 9.79 2.21
C LEU A 125 -18.27 8.72 1.21
N ASN A 126 -17.36 8.30 0.32
CA ASN A 126 -17.48 7.09 -0.49
C ASN A 126 -18.44 7.12 -1.70
N ARG A 127 -18.40 8.16 -2.54
CA ARG A 127 -18.90 8.01 -3.92
C ARG A 127 -17.93 7.12 -4.72
N THR A 128 -18.39 5.94 -5.13
CA THR A 128 -17.74 5.15 -6.19
C THR A 128 -17.73 6.01 -7.46
N LEU A 129 -16.55 6.44 -7.90
CA LEU A 129 -16.40 7.04 -9.22
C LEU A 129 -16.73 5.96 -10.26
N PRO A 130 -17.55 6.24 -11.28
CA PRO A 130 -17.78 5.29 -12.36
C PRO A 130 -16.44 4.94 -13.00
N ASP A 131 -16.29 3.68 -13.41
CA ASP A 131 -15.12 3.17 -14.12
C ASP A 131 -14.70 4.18 -15.19
N ARG A 132 -13.54 4.80 -15.02
CA ARG A 132 -12.99 5.69 -16.05
C ARG A 132 -12.73 4.81 -17.27
N GLU A 133 -13.50 5.02 -18.33
CA GLU A 133 -13.18 4.48 -19.65
C GLU A 133 -11.72 4.83 -19.96
N PHE A 134 -10.96 3.77 -20.24
CA PHE A 134 -9.57 3.81 -20.67
C PHE A 134 -9.49 4.54 -22.01
N ASP A 135 -9.25 5.85 -21.99
CA ASP A 135 -8.97 6.59 -23.22
C ASP A 135 -7.47 6.47 -23.54
N ALA A 136 -7.18 5.81 -24.67
CA ALA A 136 -5.82 5.67 -25.17
C ALA A 136 -5.26 7.07 -25.55
N PRO A 137 -3.96 7.33 -25.35
CA PRO A 137 -3.41 8.64 -25.67
C PRO A 137 -3.58 8.96 -27.16
N ALA A 138 -4.25 10.08 -27.43
CA ALA A 138 -4.42 10.62 -28.77
C ALA A 138 -3.07 10.68 -29.50
N THR A 139 -3.02 10.04 -30.66
CA THR A 139 -1.89 10.12 -31.58
C THR A 139 -1.70 11.58 -31.99
N ARG A 140 -0.62 12.22 -31.53
CA ARG A 140 -0.20 13.52 -32.07
C ARG A 140 0.25 13.29 -33.51
N SER A 141 -0.61 13.64 -34.45
CA SER A 141 -0.27 13.74 -35.86
C SER A 141 0.81 14.82 -36.04
N SER A 142 1.91 14.44 -36.69
CA SER A 142 2.99 15.31 -37.12
C SER A 142 2.47 16.40 -38.06
N THR A 143 2.90 17.64 -37.85
CA THR A 143 3.06 18.64 -38.91
C THR A 143 4.38 19.36 -38.69
#